data_AF-A0A960K870-F1
#
_entry.id   AF-A0A960K870-F1
#
_cell.length_a   1.000
_cell.length_b   1.000
_cell.length_c   1.000
_cell.angle_alpha   90.00
_cell.angle_beta   90.00
_cell.angle_gamma   90.00
#
_symmetry.space_group_name_H-M   'P 1'
#
loop_
_entity.id
_entity.type
_entity.pdbx_description
1 polymer ?
#
loop_
_entity_poly.entity_id
_entity_poly.type
_entity_poly.pdbx_seq_one_letter_code
_entity_poly.pdbx_strand_id
1 'polypeptide(L)'
;MTRSSSRFRYSRWDGTQVGFDLDADGVLEQINDDLLYHGDLNAALRRLLHSGFEDRNGERVQGIKDLMDKLRQERRDRLERYDLGGVYEDIAEQLRGVVDTERAALDDLQQEAAASGDPRRQEVTDEAVTDRRTQLDLLPPDLAGLVRELSDYDFTSSEARERFDELTQQLREQLAQRWFNQMAGAMSDVSPEALARTKDMLAELNQMLQDRNAGREPDFDGFMERFGDLFPEHPRDLDELLEVMAQRMAAMQAMLNSMTPGQRAQLEGLAEQLLEDLDLRWQMDQLSSNLQQLFPDAGWNRRYEFSGNDPLGFADAAQVMNELGDLDQLEQLLRG
;
A
#
# COMPACT_ATOMS: atom_id res chain seq x y z
N MET A 1 27.41 1.51 -8.05
CA MET A 1 26.69 1.02 -9.25
C MET A 1 25.28 1.55 -9.18
N THR A 2 24.98 2.62 -9.91
CA THR A 2 23.67 3.28 -9.92
C THR A 2 22.75 2.57 -10.90
N ARG A 3 21.63 2.04 -10.41
CA ARG A 3 20.54 1.52 -11.25
C ARG A 3 19.79 2.72 -11.85
N SER A 4 19.84 2.84 -13.18
CA SER A 4 19.03 3.81 -13.92
C SER A 4 17.58 3.33 -13.93
N SER A 5 16.68 4.07 -13.29
CA SER A 5 15.24 3.90 -13.46
C SER A 5 14.86 4.38 -14.87
N SER A 6 14.34 3.48 -15.69
CA SER A 6 13.81 3.80 -17.02
C SER A 6 12.49 4.56 -16.86
N ARG A 7 12.53 5.88 -17.00
CA ARG A 7 11.32 6.72 -17.11
C ARG A 7 10.65 6.45 -18.46
N PHE A 8 9.43 5.94 -18.45
CA PHE A 8 8.61 5.81 -19.65
C PHE A 8 7.85 7.12 -19.89
N ARG A 9 7.96 7.69 -21.08
CA ARG A 9 7.30 8.94 -21.47
C ARG A 9 6.31 8.57 -22.58
N TYR A 10 5.02 8.73 -22.31
CA TYR A 10 3.97 8.42 -23.29
C TYR A 10 3.69 9.65 -24.15
N SER A 11 3.74 9.50 -25.47
CA SER A 11 3.37 10.53 -26.45
C SER A 11 2.35 9.97 -27.43
N ARG A 12 1.54 10.85 -28.04
CA ARG A 12 0.70 10.45 -29.18
C ARG A 12 1.59 9.89 -30.30
N TRP A 13 1.13 8.83 -30.95
CA TRP A 13 1.82 8.19 -32.07
C TRP A 13 1.91 9.16 -33.25
N ASP A 14 3.12 9.62 -33.55
CA ASP A 14 3.41 10.53 -34.66
C ASP A 14 4.30 9.88 -35.73
N GLY A 15 4.59 8.59 -35.58
CA GLY A 15 5.38 7.78 -36.50
C GLY A 15 6.89 7.97 -36.38
N THR A 16 7.37 8.79 -35.44
CA THR A 16 8.81 8.99 -35.19
C THR A 16 9.37 8.10 -34.08
N GLN A 17 8.51 7.35 -33.38
CA GLN A 17 8.90 6.41 -32.33
C GLN A 17 9.62 5.19 -32.95
N VAL A 18 10.91 5.06 -32.68
CA VAL A 18 11.74 3.91 -33.06
C VAL A 18 11.86 2.94 -31.86
N GLY A 19 11.64 1.65 -32.09
CA GLY A 19 11.69 0.60 -31.06
C GLY A 19 10.60 -0.47 -31.15
N PHE A 20 9.60 -0.30 -32.02
CA PHE A 20 8.70 -1.36 -32.45
C PHE A 20 9.20 -1.89 -33.79
N ASP A 21 10.11 -2.87 -33.78
CA ASP A 21 10.43 -3.66 -34.99
C ASP A 21 9.23 -4.59 -35.27
N LEU A 22 8.13 -4.00 -35.70
CA LEU A 22 7.06 -4.73 -36.37
C LEU A 22 7.44 -4.76 -37.85
N ASP A 23 7.81 -5.94 -38.37
CA ASP A 23 8.14 -6.07 -39.79
C ASP A 23 6.90 -5.76 -40.63
N ALA A 24 6.94 -4.59 -41.29
CA ALA A 24 5.82 -4.07 -42.08
C ALA A 24 5.42 -5.04 -43.22
N ASP A 25 6.36 -5.85 -43.71
CA ASP A 25 6.11 -6.82 -44.77
C ASP A 25 5.38 -8.07 -44.25
N GLY A 26 5.63 -8.52 -43.02
CA GLY A 26 4.89 -9.63 -42.39
C GLY A 26 3.44 -9.25 -42.08
N VAL A 27 3.23 -8.00 -41.66
CA VAL A 27 1.88 -7.42 -41.48
C VAL A 27 1.12 -7.37 -42.82
N LEU A 28 1.78 -6.99 -43.92
CA LEU A 28 1.18 -6.93 -45.25
C LEU A 28 0.79 -8.31 -45.80
N GLU A 29 1.60 -9.34 -45.56
CA GLU A 29 1.34 -10.71 -46.00
C GLU A 29 0.07 -11.29 -45.35
N GLN A 30 -0.07 -11.12 -44.04
CA GLN A 30 -1.22 -11.61 -43.29
C GLN A 30 -2.52 -10.84 -43.61
N ILE A 31 -2.39 -9.53 -43.86
CA ILE A 31 -3.50 -8.68 -44.32
C ILE A 31 -3.96 -9.07 -45.73
N ASN A 32 -3.03 -9.42 -46.62
CA ASN A 32 -3.31 -9.80 -48.01
C ASN A 32 -4.11 -11.11 -48.08
N ASP A 33 -3.75 -12.11 -47.27
CA ASP A 33 -4.48 -13.38 -47.19
C ASP A 33 -5.93 -13.19 -46.72
N ASP A 34 -6.18 -12.35 -45.71
CA ASP A 34 -7.53 -12.05 -45.22
C ASP A 34 -8.32 -11.12 -46.18
N LEU A 35 -7.64 -10.20 -46.89
CA LEU A 35 -8.24 -9.36 -47.94
C LEU A 35 -8.75 -10.19 -49.13
N LEU A 36 -7.99 -11.22 -49.52
CA LEU A 36 -8.37 -12.16 -50.58
C LEU A 36 -9.58 -13.01 -50.19
N TYR A 37 -9.77 -13.29 -48.90
CA TYR A 37 -10.84 -14.16 -48.39
C TYR A 37 -12.12 -13.43 -47.97
N HIS A 38 -12.01 -12.21 -47.45
CA HIS A 38 -13.12 -11.51 -46.78
C HIS A 38 -13.34 -10.07 -47.25
N GLY A 39 -12.39 -9.46 -47.97
CA GLY A 39 -12.55 -8.16 -48.63
C GLY A 39 -12.62 -6.92 -47.74
N ASP A 40 -12.47 -7.05 -46.42
CA ASP A 40 -12.46 -5.90 -45.48
C ASP A 40 -11.14 -5.80 -44.71
N LEU A 41 -10.31 -4.84 -45.13
CA LEU A 41 -9.03 -4.50 -44.52
C LEU A 41 -9.16 -4.12 -43.04
N ASN A 42 -10.24 -3.44 -42.65
CA ASN A 42 -10.43 -3.01 -41.26
C ASN A 42 -10.73 -4.20 -40.34
N ALA A 43 -11.47 -5.19 -40.84
CA ALA A 43 -11.75 -6.41 -40.10
C ALA A 43 -10.48 -7.25 -39.90
N ALA A 44 -9.64 -7.37 -40.93
CA ALA A 44 -8.35 -8.05 -40.88
C ALA A 44 -7.40 -7.39 -39.86
N LEU A 45 -7.24 -6.07 -39.94
CA LEU A 45 -6.43 -5.29 -38.99
C LEU A 45 -6.92 -5.43 -37.55
N ARG A 46 -8.25 -5.35 -37.33
CA ARG A 46 -8.84 -5.52 -35.99
C ARG A 46 -8.58 -6.92 -35.44
N ARG A 47 -8.66 -7.96 -36.29
CA ARG A 47 -8.35 -9.33 -35.90
C ARG A 47 -6.88 -9.46 -35.50
N LEU A 48 -5.95 -8.98 -36.33
CA LEU A 48 -4.51 -9.00 -36.02
C LEU A 48 -4.18 -8.33 -34.69
N LEU A 49 -4.73 -7.14 -34.46
CA LEU A 49 -4.55 -6.42 -33.19
C LEU A 49 -5.15 -7.19 -32.01
N HIS A 50 -6.29 -7.85 -32.19
CA HIS A 50 -6.97 -8.54 -31.10
C HIS A 50 -6.33 -9.89 -30.76
N SER A 51 -6.01 -10.72 -31.76
CA SER A 51 -5.52 -12.09 -31.59
C SER A 51 -4.00 -12.26 -31.75
N GLY A 52 -3.30 -11.25 -32.24
CA GLY A 52 -1.90 -11.36 -32.63
C GLY A 52 -1.73 -12.06 -33.97
N PHE A 53 -0.48 -12.25 -34.38
CA PHE A 53 -0.09 -12.93 -35.62
C PHE A 53 1.31 -13.55 -35.49
N GLU A 54 1.69 -14.41 -36.44
CA GLU A 54 3.05 -14.94 -36.53
C GLU A 54 3.84 -14.10 -37.54
N ASP A 55 5.00 -13.62 -37.13
CA ASP A 55 5.95 -12.96 -38.02
C ASP A 55 6.69 -14.01 -38.89
N ARG A 56 7.37 -13.53 -39.92
CA ARG A 56 8.15 -14.28 -40.91
C ARG A 56 9.24 -15.16 -40.29
N ASN A 57 9.72 -14.77 -39.11
CA ASN A 57 10.69 -15.53 -38.33
C ASN A 57 10.05 -16.68 -37.52
N GLY A 58 8.72 -16.84 -37.60
CA GLY A 58 7.95 -17.78 -36.79
C GLY A 58 7.73 -17.30 -35.34
N GLU A 59 8.02 -16.02 -35.05
CA GLU A 59 7.81 -15.43 -33.74
C GLU A 59 6.37 -14.93 -33.59
N ARG A 60 5.71 -15.32 -32.50
CA ARG A 60 4.32 -14.93 -32.23
C ARG A 60 4.29 -13.51 -31.68
N VAL A 61 3.74 -12.59 -32.47
CA VAL A 61 3.40 -11.23 -32.03
C VAL A 61 2.12 -11.29 -31.19
N GLN A 62 2.22 -10.83 -29.95
CA GLN A 62 1.13 -10.86 -28.99
C GLN A 62 0.00 -9.89 -29.38
N GLY A 63 -1.24 -10.37 -29.34
CA GLY A 63 -2.42 -9.51 -29.51
C GLY A 63 -2.83 -8.83 -28.21
N ILE A 64 -3.78 -7.91 -28.30
CA ILE A 64 -4.42 -7.26 -27.15
C ILE A 64 -4.95 -8.31 -26.17
N LYS A 65 -5.52 -9.42 -26.66
CA LYS A 65 -5.98 -10.51 -25.79
C LYS A 65 -4.84 -11.11 -24.96
N ASP A 66 -3.69 -11.39 -25.56
CA ASP A 66 -2.55 -11.97 -24.83
C ASP A 66 -2.01 -10.98 -23.79
N LEU A 67 -1.96 -9.68 -24.13
CA LEU A 67 -1.57 -8.63 -23.19
C LEU A 67 -2.55 -8.53 -22.02
N MET A 68 -3.85 -8.60 -22.29
CA MET A 68 -4.89 -8.60 -21.27
C MET A 68 -4.78 -9.80 -20.33
N ASP A 69 -4.51 -10.99 -20.88
CA ASP A 69 -4.31 -12.20 -20.08
C ASP A 69 -3.04 -12.09 -19.23
N LYS A 70 -1.98 -11.47 -19.75
CA LYS A 70 -0.75 -11.18 -18.99
C LYS A 70 -1.01 -10.19 -17.86
N LEU A 71 -1.74 -9.10 -18.09
CA LEU A 71 -2.10 -8.12 -17.04
C LEU A 71 -2.91 -8.77 -15.92
N ARG A 72 -3.88 -9.63 -16.28
CA ARG A 72 -4.68 -10.38 -15.30
C ARG A 72 -3.85 -11.36 -14.50
N GLN A 73 -2.87 -12.02 -15.13
CA GLN A 73 -1.95 -12.91 -14.43
C GLN A 73 -1.07 -12.13 -13.45
N GLU A 74 -0.46 -11.04 -13.90
CA GLU A 74 0.37 -10.15 -13.07
C GLU A 74 -0.41 -9.57 -11.87
N ARG A 75 -1.71 -9.30 -12.04
CA ARG A 75 -2.59 -8.93 -10.93
C ARG A 75 -2.78 -10.07 -9.94
N ARG A 76 -3.17 -11.25 -10.43
CA ARG A 76 -3.38 -12.43 -9.56
C ARG A 76 -2.12 -12.77 -8.79
N ASP A 77 -0.96 -12.81 -9.45
CA ASP A 77 0.31 -13.15 -8.83
C ASP A 77 0.67 -12.18 -7.68
N ARG A 78 0.30 -10.90 -7.78
CA ARG A 78 0.48 -9.93 -6.70
C ARG A 78 -0.47 -10.18 -5.53
N LEU A 79 -1.75 -10.39 -5.82
CA LEU A 79 -2.79 -10.62 -4.79
C LEU A 79 -2.62 -11.96 -4.06
N GLU A 80 -2.13 -12.98 -4.75
CA GLU A 80 -1.86 -14.32 -4.20
C GLU A 80 -0.51 -14.41 -3.48
N ARG A 81 0.40 -13.46 -3.71
CA ARG A 81 1.67 -13.42 -2.99
C ARG A 81 1.51 -12.75 -1.64
N TYR A 82 0.87 -11.59 -1.62
CA TYR A 82 0.89 -10.71 -0.48
C TYR A 82 -0.36 -10.79 0.39
N ASP A 83 -0.20 -10.44 1.66
CA ASP A 83 -1.29 -10.22 2.61
C ASP A 83 -1.27 -8.80 3.20
N LEU A 84 -2.43 -8.15 3.18
CA LEU A 84 -2.67 -6.84 3.80
C LEU A 84 -3.08 -7.05 5.27
N GLY A 85 -2.19 -7.58 6.11
CA GLY A 85 -2.50 -7.76 7.53
C GLY A 85 -1.59 -8.71 8.31
N GLY A 86 -0.98 -9.69 7.64
CA GLY A 86 -0.40 -10.86 8.29
C GLY A 86 0.77 -10.60 9.24
N VAL A 87 1.61 -9.56 9.00
CA VAL A 87 2.82 -9.34 9.84
C VAL A 87 2.38 -9.11 11.28
N TYR A 88 1.30 -8.35 11.44
CA TYR A 88 0.83 -7.92 12.74
C TYR A 88 0.07 -9.04 13.44
N GLU A 89 -0.63 -9.90 12.69
CA GLU A 89 -1.41 -11.00 13.24
C GLU A 89 -0.52 -12.15 13.71
N ASP A 90 0.49 -12.55 12.93
CA ASP A 90 1.47 -13.58 13.32
C ASP A 90 2.24 -13.16 14.57
N ILE A 91 2.71 -11.92 14.62
CA ILE A 91 3.44 -11.38 15.77
C ILE A 91 2.52 -11.24 16.98
N ALA A 92 1.27 -10.79 16.77
CA ALA A 92 0.29 -10.74 17.84
C ALA A 92 -0.02 -12.15 18.40
N GLU A 93 -0.11 -13.18 17.55
CA GLU A 93 -0.30 -14.56 17.98
C GLU A 93 0.90 -15.07 18.80
N GLN A 94 2.13 -14.80 18.35
CA GLN A 94 3.32 -15.19 19.10
C GLN A 94 3.41 -14.46 20.46
N LEU A 95 3.06 -13.17 20.52
CA LEU A 95 2.98 -12.41 21.77
C LEU A 95 1.88 -12.93 22.71
N ARG A 96 0.73 -13.36 22.18
CA ARG A 96 -0.28 -14.06 23.01
C ARG A 96 0.30 -15.34 23.60
N GLY A 97 1.07 -16.09 22.83
CA GLY A 97 1.78 -17.28 23.33
C GLY A 97 2.76 -16.97 24.47
N VAL A 98 3.44 -15.81 24.43
CA VAL A 98 4.26 -15.32 25.55
C VAL A 98 3.40 -15.06 26.78
N VAL A 99 2.29 -14.33 26.64
CA VAL A 99 1.37 -14.02 27.74
C VAL A 99 0.78 -15.28 28.36
N ASP A 100 0.41 -16.26 27.54
CA ASP A 100 -0.13 -17.54 28.02
C ASP A 100 0.93 -18.34 28.78
N THR A 101 2.19 -18.29 28.34
CA THR A 101 3.32 -18.91 29.05
C THR A 101 3.56 -18.25 30.41
N GLU A 102 3.45 -16.92 30.48
CA GLU A 102 3.54 -16.19 31.77
C GLU A 102 2.38 -16.53 32.70
N ARG A 103 1.14 -16.58 32.17
CA ARG A 103 -0.04 -16.97 32.97
C ARG A 103 0.12 -18.36 33.57
N ALA A 104 0.62 -19.33 32.79
CA ALA A 104 0.90 -20.67 33.28
C ALA A 104 1.94 -20.68 34.41
N ALA A 105 3.01 -19.88 34.28
CA ALA A 105 4.02 -19.78 35.33
C ALA A 105 3.49 -19.12 36.62
N LEU A 106 2.58 -18.16 36.51
CA LEU A 106 1.87 -17.58 37.66
C LEU A 106 0.97 -18.62 38.36
N ASP A 107 0.30 -19.48 37.58
CA ASP A 107 -0.52 -20.58 38.10
C ASP A 107 0.34 -21.59 38.87
N ASP A 108 1.50 -21.97 38.32
CA ASP A 108 2.44 -22.87 38.97
C ASP A 108 3.01 -22.27 40.26
N LEU A 109 3.41 -20.99 40.22
CA LEU A 109 3.90 -20.27 41.41
C LEU A 109 2.85 -20.25 42.53
N GLN A 110 1.59 -20.02 42.18
CA GLN A 110 0.47 -20.03 43.12
C GLN A 110 0.26 -21.42 43.74
N GLN A 111 0.33 -22.48 42.92
CA GLN A 111 0.22 -23.87 43.40
C GLN A 111 1.37 -24.27 44.32
N GLU A 112 2.61 -23.90 44.00
CA GLU A 112 3.78 -24.16 44.84
C GLU A 112 3.68 -23.45 46.19
N ALA A 113 3.19 -22.22 46.21
CA ALA A 113 2.97 -21.47 47.45
C ALA A 113 1.91 -22.16 48.33
N ALA A 114 0.79 -22.61 47.73
CA ALA A 114 -0.25 -23.35 48.44
C ALA A 114 0.27 -24.71 48.96
N ALA A 115 1.09 -25.42 48.18
CA ALA A 115 1.68 -26.70 48.57
C ALA A 115 2.72 -26.57 49.69
N SER A 116 3.31 -25.38 49.89
CA SER A 116 4.33 -25.15 50.91
C SER A 116 3.80 -25.24 52.35
N GLY A 117 2.48 -25.09 52.55
CA GLY A 117 1.85 -25.10 53.87
C GLY A 117 2.16 -23.89 54.76
N ASP A 118 2.88 -22.88 54.26
CA ASP A 118 3.12 -21.61 54.95
C ASP A 118 2.06 -20.57 54.57
N PRO A 119 1.15 -20.19 55.49
CA PRO A 119 0.05 -19.27 55.19
C PRO A 119 0.54 -17.87 54.81
N ARG A 120 1.68 -17.41 55.34
CA ARG A 120 2.21 -16.08 55.01
C ARG A 120 2.79 -16.06 53.60
N ARG A 121 3.45 -17.15 53.18
CA ARG A 121 3.95 -17.29 51.81
C ARG A 121 2.80 -17.31 50.80
N GLN A 122 1.73 -18.03 51.13
CA GLN A 122 0.54 -18.11 50.29
C GLN A 122 -0.10 -16.74 50.09
N GLU A 123 -0.38 -15.99 51.17
CA GLU A 123 -0.99 -14.66 51.09
C GLU A 123 -0.18 -13.68 50.20
N VAL A 124 1.13 -13.60 50.41
CA VAL A 124 2.00 -12.69 49.63
C VAL A 124 2.08 -13.10 48.16
N THR A 125 2.10 -14.40 47.88
CA THR A 125 2.14 -14.91 46.50
C THR A 125 0.82 -14.64 45.79
N ASP A 126 -0.31 -14.87 46.46
CA ASP A 126 -1.64 -14.66 45.91
C ASP A 126 -1.88 -13.18 45.54
N GLU A 127 -1.46 -12.25 46.40
CA GLU A 127 -1.53 -10.80 46.11
C GLU A 127 -0.68 -10.45 44.87
N ALA A 128 0.58 -10.86 44.85
CA ALA A 128 1.49 -10.57 43.75
C ALA A 128 1.07 -11.21 42.41
N VAL A 129 0.47 -12.41 42.43
CA VAL A 129 -0.07 -13.08 41.24
C VAL A 129 -1.32 -12.36 40.74
N THR A 130 -2.20 -11.91 41.64
CA THR A 130 -3.42 -11.19 41.28
C THR A 130 -3.12 -9.86 40.59
N ASP A 131 -2.15 -9.10 41.11
CA ASP A 131 -1.72 -7.84 40.52
C ASP A 131 -1.16 -8.05 39.11
N ARG A 132 -0.29 -9.07 38.94
CA ARG A 132 0.29 -9.43 37.64
C ARG A 132 -0.75 -9.89 36.63
N ARG A 133 -1.73 -10.72 37.03
CA ARG A 133 -2.84 -11.11 36.13
C ARG A 133 -3.65 -9.90 35.69
N THR A 134 -3.93 -8.98 36.61
CA THR A 134 -4.66 -7.75 36.29
C THR A 134 -3.92 -6.92 35.24
N GLN A 135 -2.59 -6.80 35.32
CA GLN A 135 -1.80 -6.13 34.28
C GLN A 135 -1.91 -6.85 32.93
N LEU A 136 -1.80 -8.18 32.92
CA LEU A 136 -1.92 -8.98 31.69
C LEU A 136 -3.33 -8.90 31.06
N ASP A 137 -4.37 -8.73 31.86
CA ASP A 137 -5.76 -8.60 31.38
C ASP A 137 -6.07 -7.19 30.85
N LEU A 138 -5.30 -6.18 31.27
CA LEU A 138 -5.41 -4.80 30.81
C LEU A 138 -4.53 -4.48 29.59
N LEU A 139 -3.86 -5.49 29.02
CA LEU A 139 -3.02 -5.32 27.85
C LEU A 139 -3.82 -4.72 26.67
N PRO A 140 -3.27 -3.70 25.98
CA PRO A 140 -3.93 -3.10 24.81
C PRO A 140 -4.16 -4.12 23.69
N PRO A 141 -5.19 -3.96 22.85
CA PRO A 141 -5.43 -4.85 21.72
C PRO A 141 -4.47 -4.60 20.53
N ASP A 142 -3.73 -3.48 20.53
CA ASP A 142 -2.81 -3.11 19.46
C ASP A 142 -1.38 -3.61 19.72
N LEU A 143 -0.66 -3.93 18.65
CA LEU A 143 0.69 -4.50 18.73
C LEU A 143 1.69 -3.58 19.43
N ALA A 144 1.61 -2.27 19.18
CA ALA A 144 2.55 -1.30 19.75
C ALA A 144 2.38 -1.17 21.26
N GLY A 145 1.12 -1.15 21.72
CA GLY A 145 0.76 -1.21 23.13
C GLY A 145 1.21 -2.50 23.79
N LEU A 146 0.95 -3.66 23.18
CA LEU A 146 1.41 -4.96 23.68
C LEU A 146 2.91 -5.00 23.90
N VAL A 147 3.71 -4.62 22.89
CA VAL A 147 5.18 -4.62 23.00
C VAL A 147 5.66 -3.66 24.08
N ARG A 148 5.05 -2.47 24.21
CA ARG A 148 5.44 -1.49 25.23
C ARG A 148 5.16 -2.02 26.64
N GLU A 149 3.93 -2.44 26.92
CA GLU A 149 3.53 -2.96 28.22
C GLU A 149 4.34 -4.20 28.60
N LEU A 150 4.54 -5.14 27.67
CA LEU A 150 5.36 -6.34 27.92
C LEU A 150 6.86 -6.03 28.05
N SER A 151 7.36 -4.94 27.46
CA SER A 151 8.77 -4.53 27.65
C SER A 151 9.03 -4.08 29.08
N ASP A 152 8.06 -3.37 29.68
CA ASP A 152 8.11 -2.85 31.04
C ASP A 152 7.61 -3.88 32.08
N TYR A 153 7.13 -5.04 31.62
CA TYR A 153 6.59 -6.11 32.46
C TYR A 153 7.67 -6.99 33.11
N ASP A 154 7.54 -7.20 34.42
CA ASP A 154 8.41 -8.08 35.21
C ASP A 154 7.94 -9.55 35.15
N PHE A 155 8.40 -10.27 34.12
CA PHE A 155 8.10 -11.69 33.91
C PHE A 155 8.52 -12.59 35.07
N THR A 156 7.62 -13.50 35.44
CA THR A 156 7.88 -14.62 36.36
C THR A 156 8.54 -15.78 35.62
N SER A 157 8.13 -16.01 34.38
CA SER A 157 8.66 -17.07 33.51
C SER A 157 9.90 -16.59 32.76
N SER A 158 11.02 -17.30 32.97
CA SER A 158 12.23 -17.12 32.16
C SER A 158 12.00 -17.49 30.69
N GLU A 159 11.20 -18.52 30.43
CA GLU A 159 10.82 -18.93 29.07
C GLU A 159 9.99 -17.85 28.35
N ALA A 160 9.01 -17.26 29.04
CA ALA A 160 8.21 -16.18 28.44
C ALA A 160 9.10 -14.96 28.12
N ARG A 161 10.01 -14.61 29.03
CA ARG A 161 10.96 -13.52 28.83
C ARG A 161 11.86 -13.76 27.63
N GLU A 162 12.47 -14.94 27.53
CA GLU A 162 13.35 -15.30 26.40
C GLU A 162 12.61 -15.21 25.07
N ARG A 163 11.41 -15.80 24.98
CA ARG A 163 10.58 -15.73 23.77
C ARG A 163 10.23 -14.29 23.38
N PHE A 164 9.87 -13.46 24.36
CA PHE A 164 9.59 -12.05 24.12
C PHE A 164 10.81 -11.28 23.60
N ASP A 165 11.98 -11.52 24.21
CA ASP A 165 13.23 -10.87 23.82
C ASP A 165 13.66 -11.30 22.40
N GLU A 166 13.53 -12.59 22.05
CA GLU A 166 13.78 -13.11 20.70
C GLU A 166 12.86 -12.48 19.65
N LEU A 167 11.54 -12.44 19.94
CA LEU A 167 10.53 -11.78 19.12
C LEU A 167 10.90 -10.31 18.85
N THR A 168 11.22 -9.60 19.92
CA THR A 168 11.57 -8.17 19.88
C THR A 168 12.86 -7.95 19.08
N GLN A 169 13.84 -8.84 19.22
CA GLN A 169 15.08 -8.78 18.46
C GLN A 169 14.83 -9.01 16.96
N GLN A 170 14.05 -10.04 16.59
CA GLN A 170 13.69 -10.29 15.19
C GLN A 170 12.95 -9.11 14.57
N LEU A 171 12.00 -8.53 15.31
CA LEU A 171 11.30 -7.30 14.92
C LEU A 171 12.27 -6.15 14.65
N ARG A 172 13.22 -5.91 15.56
CA ARG A 172 14.23 -4.84 15.42
C ARG A 172 15.14 -5.09 14.23
N GLU A 173 15.57 -6.32 14.00
CA GLU A 173 16.41 -6.68 12.85
C GLU A 173 15.67 -6.49 11.53
N GLN A 174 14.41 -6.95 11.43
CA GLN A 174 13.58 -6.76 10.24
C GLN A 174 13.26 -5.28 9.97
N LEU A 175 13.00 -4.50 11.02
CA LEU A 175 12.80 -3.05 10.91
C LEU A 175 14.09 -2.35 10.49
N ALA A 176 15.25 -2.71 11.07
CA ALA A 176 16.54 -2.14 10.71
C ALA A 176 16.94 -2.47 9.27
N GLN A 177 16.69 -3.70 8.82
CA GLN A 177 16.97 -4.12 7.45
C GLN A 177 16.11 -3.37 6.43
N ARG A 178 14.80 -3.22 6.72
CA ARG A 178 13.88 -2.42 5.89
C ARG A 178 14.23 -0.94 5.92
N TRP A 179 14.50 -0.39 7.10
CA TRP A 179 14.93 1.01 7.24
C TRP A 179 16.23 1.28 6.51
N PHE A 180 17.22 0.38 6.55
CA PHE A 180 18.46 0.51 5.78
C PHE A 180 18.21 0.51 4.26
N ASN A 181 17.32 -0.38 3.78
CA ASN A 181 16.91 -0.41 2.39
C ASN A 181 16.14 0.87 1.96
N GLN A 182 15.35 1.44 2.87
CA GLN A 182 14.57 2.67 2.66
C GLN A 182 15.44 3.94 2.75
N MET A 183 16.39 4.00 3.68
CA MET A 183 17.26 5.16 3.93
C MET A 183 18.29 5.35 2.81
N ALA A 184 18.63 4.28 2.08
CA ALA A 184 19.35 4.38 0.82
C ALA A 184 18.56 5.17 -0.26
N GLY A 185 17.26 5.44 -0.05
CA GLY A 185 16.39 6.16 -0.97
C GLY A 185 15.65 7.40 -0.43
N ALA A 186 15.38 7.54 0.88
CA ALA A 186 14.48 8.59 1.37
C ALA A 186 14.85 9.11 2.77
N MET A 187 15.39 10.33 2.84
CA MET A 187 15.31 11.19 4.02
C MET A 187 13.92 11.87 4.02
N SER A 188 12.85 11.13 4.30
CA SER A 188 11.50 11.70 4.42
C SER A 188 10.94 11.38 5.81
N ASP A 189 11.19 12.32 6.72
CA ASP A 189 10.76 12.30 8.12
C ASP A 189 9.27 12.66 8.26
N VAL A 190 8.59 11.95 9.16
CA VAL A 190 7.33 12.38 9.75
C VAL A 190 7.63 13.45 10.81
N SER A 191 8.19 14.60 10.39
CA SER A 191 8.52 15.71 11.28
C SER A 191 7.35 16.70 11.40
N PRO A 192 7.24 17.47 12.50
CA PRO A 192 6.25 18.54 12.62
C PRO A 192 6.30 19.55 11.47
N GLU A 193 7.49 19.81 10.93
CA GLU A 193 7.71 20.70 9.78
C GLU A 193 7.17 20.09 8.48
N ALA A 194 7.32 18.78 8.28
CA ALA A 194 6.77 18.08 7.12
C ALA A 194 5.23 18.10 7.12
N LEU A 195 4.61 17.97 8.30
CA LEU A 195 3.15 18.09 8.47
C LEU A 195 2.67 19.51 8.16
N ALA A 196 3.33 20.53 8.70
CA ALA A 196 3.02 21.93 8.39
C ALA A 196 3.11 22.21 6.88
N ARG A 197 4.16 21.70 6.22
CA ARG A 197 4.33 21.85 4.78
C ARG A 197 3.25 21.15 3.96
N THR A 198 2.83 19.97 4.39
CA THR A 198 1.73 19.22 3.75
C THR A 198 0.41 19.97 3.87
N LYS A 199 0.17 20.59 5.03
CA LYS A 199 -0.99 21.45 5.27
C LYS A 199 -1.00 22.66 4.34
N ASP A 200 0.13 23.37 4.25
CA ASP A 200 0.24 24.55 3.35
C ASP A 200 -0.01 24.16 1.89
N MET A 201 0.52 23.01 1.45
CA MET A 201 0.27 22.45 0.11
C MET A 201 -1.23 22.19 -0.13
N LEU A 202 -1.92 21.53 0.81
CA LEU A 202 -3.33 21.21 0.68
C LEU A 202 -4.21 22.46 0.67
N ALA A 203 -3.88 23.47 1.48
CA ALA A 203 -4.58 24.74 1.51
C ALA A 203 -4.45 25.47 0.16
N GLU A 204 -3.23 25.52 -0.38
CA GLU A 204 -2.95 26.18 -1.65
C GLU A 204 -3.59 25.46 -2.84
N LEU A 205 -3.58 24.13 -2.82
CA LEU A 205 -4.23 23.33 -3.85
C LEU A 205 -5.76 23.50 -3.84
N ASN A 206 -6.35 23.55 -2.65
CA ASN A 206 -7.77 23.88 -2.49
C ASN A 206 -8.09 25.29 -2.99
N GLN A 207 -7.21 26.27 -2.76
CA GLN A 207 -7.35 27.62 -3.31
C GLN A 207 -7.31 27.61 -4.85
N MET A 208 -6.36 26.88 -5.46
CA MET A 208 -6.28 26.74 -6.91
C MET A 208 -7.55 26.12 -7.52
N LEU A 209 -8.11 25.10 -6.85
CA LEU A 209 -9.39 24.51 -7.24
C LEU A 209 -10.54 25.51 -7.17
N GLN A 210 -10.59 26.34 -6.12
CA GLN A 210 -11.60 27.39 -5.99
C GLN A 210 -11.45 28.48 -7.06
N ASP A 211 -10.20 28.88 -7.38
CA ASP A 211 -9.92 29.86 -8.43
C ASP A 211 -10.38 29.34 -9.78
N ARG A 212 -10.04 28.09 -10.11
CA ARG A 212 -10.54 27.40 -11.30
C ARG A 212 -12.07 27.37 -11.37
N ASN A 213 -12.73 26.97 -10.28
CA ASN A 213 -14.19 26.90 -10.20
C ASN A 213 -14.85 28.29 -10.35
N ALA A 214 -14.15 29.35 -9.94
CA ALA A 214 -14.56 30.73 -10.13
C ALA A 214 -14.21 31.31 -11.51
N GLY A 215 -13.59 30.53 -12.40
CA GLY A 215 -13.12 30.97 -13.72
C GLY A 215 -11.90 31.88 -13.68
N ARG A 216 -11.16 31.89 -12.56
CA ARG A 216 -9.87 32.58 -12.41
C ARG A 216 -8.73 31.62 -12.77
N GLU A 217 -7.63 32.19 -13.26
CA GLU A 217 -6.42 31.43 -13.60
C GLU A 217 -5.66 31.08 -12.29
N PRO A 218 -5.47 29.78 -11.98
CA PRO A 218 -4.71 29.36 -10.81
C PRO A 218 -3.20 29.52 -10.99
N ASP A 219 -2.47 29.85 -9.92
CA ASP A 219 -1.00 29.97 -9.91
C ASP A 219 -0.31 28.60 -9.79
N PHE A 220 -0.39 27.80 -10.86
CA PHE A 220 0.23 26.47 -10.90
C PHE A 220 1.77 26.54 -10.87
N ASP A 221 2.38 27.49 -11.57
CA ASP A 221 3.83 27.65 -11.62
C ASP A 221 4.40 27.95 -10.23
N GLY A 222 3.76 28.87 -9.50
CA GLY A 222 4.13 29.19 -8.12
C GLY A 222 3.95 28.01 -7.17
N PHE A 223 2.89 27.22 -7.34
CA PHE A 223 2.68 25.99 -6.57
C PHE A 223 3.81 24.98 -6.78
N MET A 224 4.20 24.74 -8.03
CA MET A 224 5.27 23.80 -8.36
C MET A 224 6.65 24.27 -7.90
N GLU A 225 6.90 25.58 -7.83
CA GLU A 225 8.13 26.14 -7.25
C GLU A 225 8.24 25.81 -5.75
N ARG A 226 7.12 25.80 -5.02
CA ARG A 226 7.07 25.56 -3.56
C ARG A 226 7.00 24.08 -3.17
N PHE A 227 6.25 23.29 -3.92
CA PHE A 227 5.86 21.92 -3.55
C PHE A 227 6.22 20.85 -4.59
N GLY A 228 6.86 21.20 -5.70
CA GLY A 228 7.12 20.28 -6.81
C GLY A 228 8.00 19.06 -6.46
N ASP A 229 8.77 19.13 -5.38
CA ASP A 229 9.55 18.01 -4.85
C ASP A 229 8.70 16.88 -4.23
N LEU A 230 7.46 17.18 -3.83
CA LEU A 230 6.49 16.18 -3.35
C LEU A 230 5.84 15.37 -4.49
N PHE A 231 6.09 15.78 -5.74
CA PHE A 231 5.49 15.24 -6.95
C PHE A 231 6.57 14.73 -7.92
N PRO A 232 7.10 13.51 -7.72
CA PRO A 232 8.09 12.90 -8.61
C PRO A 232 7.60 12.70 -10.05
N GLU A 233 6.29 12.73 -10.28
CA GLU A 233 5.65 12.64 -11.60
C GLU A 233 5.87 13.90 -12.44
N HIS A 234 6.21 15.03 -11.82
CA HIS A 234 6.44 16.32 -12.47
C HIS A 234 5.29 16.73 -13.40
N PRO A 235 4.08 16.98 -12.86
CA PRO A 235 2.94 17.40 -13.67
C PRO A 235 3.21 18.71 -14.40
N ARG A 236 2.70 18.83 -15.63
CA ARG A 236 2.90 20.00 -16.50
C ARG A 236 1.86 21.08 -16.29
N ASP A 237 0.68 20.72 -15.79
CA ASP A 237 -0.41 21.63 -15.52
C ASP A 237 -1.25 21.14 -14.32
N LEU A 238 -2.20 21.99 -13.91
CA LEU A 238 -3.08 21.69 -12.79
C LEU A 238 -3.95 20.44 -13.04
N ASP A 239 -4.34 20.15 -14.29
CA ASP A 239 -5.16 18.98 -14.59
C ASP A 239 -4.38 17.68 -14.39
N GLU A 240 -3.14 17.62 -14.89
CA GLU A 240 -2.23 16.48 -14.68
C GLU A 240 -1.90 16.30 -13.19
N LEU A 241 -1.71 17.40 -12.44
CA LEU A 241 -1.51 17.35 -10.99
C LEU A 241 -2.73 16.76 -10.27
N LEU A 242 -3.94 17.23 -10.60
CA LEU A 242 -5.17 16.75 -9.97
C LEU A 242 -5.46 15.29 -10.32
N GLU A 243 -5.13 14.85 -11.53
CA GLU A 243 -5.23 13.45 -11.93
C GLU A 243 -4.31 12.56 -11.08
N VAL A 244 -3.03 12.93 -10.95
CA VAL A 244 -2.07 12.21 -10.09
C VAL A 244 -2.56 12.14 -8.64
N MET A 245 -3.11 13.23 -8.13
CA MET A 245 -3.67 13.27 -6.77
C MET A 245 -4.90 12.37 -6.62
N ALA A 246 -5.82 12.40 -7.60
CA ALA A 246 -6.99 11.54 -7.59
C ALA A 246 -6.60 10.06 -7.61
N GLN A 247 -5.62 9.68 -8.43
CA GLN A 247 -5.11 8.31 -8.50
C GLN A 247 -4.51 7.86 -7.17
N ARG A 248 -3.65 8.68 -6.56
CA ARG A 248 -3.04 8.39 -5.24
C ARG A 248 -4.09 8.24 -4.14
N MET A 249 -5.07 9.14 -4.09
CA MET A 249 -6.15 9.11 -3.10
C MET A 249 -7.07 7.90 -3.32
N ALA A 250 -7.40 7.57 -4.56
CA ALA A 250 -8.20 6.40 -4.89
C ALA A 250 -7.46 5.10 -4.55
N ALA A 251 -6.14 5.03 -4.74
CA ALA A 251 -5.33 3.88 -4.33
C ALA A 251 -5.32 3.71 -2.80
N MET A 252 -5.18 4.80 -2.04
CA MET A 252 -5.30 4.79 -0.58
C MET A 252 -6.70 4.35 -0.12
N GLN A 253 -7.76 4.87 -0.75
CA GLN A 253 -9.12 4.44 -0.44
C GLN A 253 -9.33 2.96 -0.76
N ALA A 254 -8.80 2.49 -1.88
CA ALA A 254 -8.87 1.08 -2.26
C ALA A 254 -8.14 0.20 -1.25
N MET A 255 -7.01 0.66 -0.70
CA MET A 255 -6.28 -0.03 0.37
C MET A 255 -7.16 -0.15 1.62
N LEU A 256 -7.74 0.96 2.09
CA LEU A 256 -8.66 0.95 3.24
C LEU A 256 -9.89 0.06 3.01
N ASN A 257 -10.42 0.04 1.78
CA ASN A 257 -11.53 -0.81 1.38
C ASN A 257 -11.15 -2.31 1.37
N SER A 258 -9.87 -2.60 1.12
CA SER A 258 -9.32 -3.96 1.03
C SER A 258 -9.00 -4.55 2.41
N MET A 259 -8.72 -3.70 3.41
CA MET A 259 -8.51 -4.10 4.80
C MET A 259 -9.80 -4.58 5.49
N THR A 260 -9.62 -5.33 6.57
CA THR A 260 -10.74 -5.76 7.44
C THR A 260 -11.29 -4.57 8.27
N PRO A 261 -12.55 -4.65 8.75
CA PRO A 261 -13.14 -3.59 9.59
C PRO A 261 -12.32 -3.27 10.85
N GLY A 262 -11.70 -4.29 11.48
CA GLY A 262 -10.88 -4.11 12.68
C GLY A 262 -9.58 -3.36 12.39
N GLN A 263 -8.88 -3.73 11.31
CA GLN A 263 -7.65 -3.05 10.88
C GLN A 263 -7.91 -1.59 10.49
N ARG A 264 -9.04 -1.32 9.82
CA ARG A 264 -9.43 0.06 9.48
C ARG A 264 -9.64 0.91 10.73
N ALA A 265 -10.36 0.38 11.72
CA ALA A 265 -10.58 1.09 12.99
C ALA A 265 -9.26 1.38 13.74
N GLN A 266 -8.29 0.46 13.68
CA GLN A 266 -6.96 0.68 14.26
C GLN A 266 -6.21 1.81 13.55
N LEU A 267 -6.23 1.84 12.21
CA LEU A 267 -5.60 2.92 11.45
C LEU A 267 -6.30 4.27 11.67
N GLU A 268 -7.63 4.28 11.75
CA GLU A 268 -8.40 5.47 12.09
C GLU A 268 -7.97 6.03 13.45
N GLY A 269 -7.82 5.19 14.48
CA GLY A 269 -7.33 5.62 15.79
C GLY A 269 -5.92 6.21 15.78
N LEU A 270 -4.99 5.61 15.02
CA LEU A 270 -3.64 6.15 14.84
C LEU A 270 -3.64 7.48 14.07
N ALA A 271 -4.45 7.56 13.02
CA ALA A 271 -4.63 8.78 12.25
C ALA A 271 -5.23 9.89 13.13
N GLU A 272 -6.15 9.57 14.04
CA GLU A 272 -6.71 10.54 14.95
C GLU A 272 -5.68 11.14 15.91
N GLN A 273 -4.76 10.31 16.40
CA GLN A 273 -3.69 10.71 17.31
C GLN A 273 -2.56 11.49 16.62
N LEU A 274 -2.28 11.21 15.34
CA LEU A 274 -1.26 11.92 14.57
C LEU A 274 -1.80 13.19 13.91
N LEU A 275 -3.06 13.17 13.48
CA LEU A 275 -3.76 14.27 12.82
C LEU A 275 -4.73 14.93 13.82
N GLU A 276 -4.19 15.40 14.96
CA GLU A 276 -4.94 16.20 15.94
C GLU A 276 -5.38 17.57 15.36
N ASP A 277 -4.92 17.93 14.15
CA ASP A 277 -5.30 19.16 13.47
C ASP A 277 -6.63 19.00 12.70
N LEU A 278 -7.69 19.60 13.26
CA LEU A 278 -9.02 19.67 12.65
C LEU A 278 -9.02 20.35 11.27
N ASP A 279 -8.10 21.30 11.04
CA ASP A 279 -8.00 22.03 9.78
C ASP A 279 -7.49 21.13 8.66
N LEU A 280 -6.49 20.28 8.96
CA LEU A 280 -5.93 19.34 7.99
C LEU A 280 -6.98 18.33 7.51
N ARG A 281 -7.80 17.81 8.43
CA ARG A 281 -8.91 16.89 8.09
C ARG A 281 -9.90 17.57 7.14
N TRP A 282 -10.27 18.81 7.45
CA TRP A 282 -11.19 19.57 6.60
C TRP A 282 -10.63 19.83 5.20
N GLN A 283 -9.34 20.18 5.08
CA GLN A 283 -8.69 20.40 3.78
C GLN A 283 -8.63 19.13 2.93
N MET A 284 -8.36 17.98 3.57
CA MET A 284 -8.38 16.65 2.93
C MET A 284 -9.77 16.28 2.43
N ASP A 285 -10.81 16.51 3.24
CA ASP A 285 -12.19 16.21 2.87
C ASP A 285 -12.66 17.07 1.70
N GLN A 286 -12.35 18.37 1.72
CA GLN A 286 -12.68 19.27 0.62
C GLN A 286 -11.99 18.83 -0.67
N LEU A 287 -10.70 18.49 -0.59
CA LEU A 287 -9.93 18.02 -1.73
C LEU A 287 -10.50 16.71 -2.29
N SER A 288 -10.71 15.72 -1.42
CA SER A 288 -11.24 14.40 -1.79
C SER A 288 -12.58 14.52 -2.52
N SER A 289 -13.49 15.35 -2.00
CA SER A 289 -14.79 15.62 -2.63
C SER A 289 -14.65 16.24 -4.04
N ASN A 290 -13.78 17.24 -4.19
CA ASN A 290 -13.51 17.86 -5.49
C ASN A 290 -12.91 16.86 -6.48
N LEU A 291 -11.94 16.05 -6.07
CA LEU A 291 -11.28 15.06 -6.91
C LEU A 291 -12.25 13.95 -7.33
N GLN A 292 -13.13 13.48 -6.44
CA GLN A 292 -14.17 12.51 -6.77
C GLN A 292 -15.15 13.05 -7.82
N GLN A 293 -15.48 14.33 -7.75
CA GLN A 293 -16.35 14.97 -8.73
C GLN A 293 -15.67 15.14 -10.09
N LEU A 294 -14.38 15.52 -10.11
CA LEU A 294 -13.62 15.75 -11.34
C LEU A 294 -13.17 14.45 -12.01
N PHE A 295 -12.82 13.43 -11.22
CA PHE A 295 -12.31 12.14 -11.68
C PHE A 295 -13.13 10.99 -11.09
N PRO A 296 -14.42 10.84 -11.45
CA PRO A 296 -15.27 9.77 -10.93
C PRO A 296 -14.72 8.38 -11.30
N ASP A 297 -14.00 8.29 -12.43
CA ASP A 297 -13.45 7.05 -12.97
C ASP A 297 -12.05 6.70 -12.40
N ALA A 298 -11.52 7.47 -11.43
CA ALA A 298 -10.24 7.15 -10.77
C ALA A 298 -10.27 5.87 -9.92
N GLY A 299 -11.44 5.21 -9.82
CA GLY A 299 -11.57 3.91 -9.16
C GLY A 299 -11.64 4.00 -7.64
N TRP A 300 -12.36 5.01 -7.11
CA TRP A 300 -12.60 5.23 -5.68
C TRP A 300 -13.23 4.04 -4.94
N ASN A 301 -14.03 3.24 -5.65
CA ASN A 301 -14.74 2.10 -5.09
C ASN A 301 -13.97 0.78 -5.26
N ARG A 302 -12.70 0.83 -5.68
CA ARG A 302 -11.91 -0.38 -5.86
C ARG A 302 -11.69 -1.07 -4.52
N ARG A 303 -11.70 -2.40 -4.58
CA ARG A 303 -11.37 -3.29 -3.48
C ARG A 303 -10.60 -4.45 -4.07
N TYR A 304 -9.51 -4.80 -3.42
CA TYR A 304 -8.70 -5.95 -3.75
C TYR A 304 -8.83 -6.97 -2.64
N GLU A 305 -8.89 -8.23 -3.04
CA GLU A 305 -8.90 -9.35 -2.12
C GLU A 305 -7.50 -9.95 -2.14
N PHE A 306 -6.77 -9.76 -1.06
CA PHE A 306 -5.46 -10.34 -0.85
C PHE A 306 -5.65 -11.73 -0.24
N SER A 307 -4.97 -12.71 -0.78
CA SER A 307 -5.06 -14.12 -0.36
C SER A 307 -3.69 -14.76 -0.15
N GLY A 308 -2.63 -13.97 -0.25
CA GLY A 308 -1.28 -14.43 -0.08
C GLY A 308 -0.87 -14.60 1.38
N ASN A 309 0.41 -14.93 1.56
CA ASN A 309 1.01 -15.17 2.87
C ASN A 309 2.17 -14.23 3.17
N ASP A 310 2.70 -13.52 2.16
CA ASP A 310 3.82 -12.58 2.35
C ASP A 310 3.26 -11.26 2.92
N PRO A 311 3.55 -10.95 4.17
CA PRO A 311 2.83 -9.88 4.81
C PRO A 311 3.44 -8.52 4.46
N LEU A 312 2.60 -7.54 4.12
CA LEU A 312 3.04 -6.22 3.68
C LEU A 312 3.06 -5.19 4.83
N GLY A 313 4.12 -4.41 4.89
CA GLY A 313 4.14 -3.16 5.68
C GLY A 313 3.30 -2.08 4.99
N PHE A 314 2.91 -1.03 5.71
CA PHE A 314 2.06 0.05 5.17
C PHE A 314 2.65 0.73 3.92
N ALA A 315 3.97 1.00 3.90
CA ALA A 315 4.64 1.62 2.76
C ALA A 315 4.68 0.68 1.53
N ASP A 316 5.00 -0.60 1.76
CA ASP A 316 5.04 -1.62 0.69
C ASP A 316 3.63 -1.87 0.13
N ALA A 317 2.62 -1.89 1.01
CA ALA A 317 1.22 -2.00 0.62
C ALA A 317 0.77 -0.83 -0.26
N ALA A 318 1.11 0.41 0.09
CA ALA A 318 0.80 1.57 -0.74
C ALA A 318 1.43 1.46 -2.14
N GLN A 319 2.66 0.97 -2.24
CA GLN A 319 3.31 0.73 -3.54
C GLN A 319 2.60 -0.36 -4.35
N VAL A 320 2.31 -1.51 -3.74
CA VAL A 320 1.61 -2.63 -4.41
C VAL A 320 0.24 -2.18 -4.91
N MET A 321 -0.47 -1.36 -4.13
CA MET A 321 -1.77 -0.81 -4.51
C MET A 321 -1.69 0.14 -5.70
N ASN A 322 -0.65 0.99 -5.78
CA ASN A 322 -0.40 1.82 -6.96
C ASN A 322 -0.15 0.94 -8.19
N GLU A 323 0.71 -0.08 -8.09
CA GLU A 323 0.98 -1.00 -9.20
C GLU A 323 -0.30 -1.74 -9.66
N LEU A 324 -1.14 -2.21 -8.73
CA LEU A 324 -2.42 -2.83 -9.04
C LEU A 324 -3.36 -1.85 -9.75
N GLY A 325 -3.34 -0.58 -9.33
CA GLY A 325 -4.09 0.50 -9.95
C GLY A 325 -3.65 0.78 -11.39
N ASP A 326 -2.35 0.77 -11.66
CA ASP A 326 -1.78 0.94 -13.00
C ASP A 326 -2.16 -0.23 -13.91
N LEU A 327 -2.11 -1.47 -13.38
CA LEU A 327 -2.54 -2.66 -14.13
C LEU A 327 -4.03 -2.60 -14.52
N ASP A 328 -4.89 -2.09 -13.63
CA ASP A 328 -6.31 -1.84 -13.93
C ASP A 328 -6.48 -0.80 -15.04
N GLN A 329 -5.75 0.32 -14.97
CA GLN A 329 -5.85 1.38 -15.95
C GLN A 329 -5.40 0.91 -17.33
N LEU A 330 -4.30 0.16 -17.39
CA LEU A 330 -3.82 -0.47 -18.62
C LEU A 330 -4.85 -1.45 -19.19
N GLU A 331 -5.47 -2.26 -18.33
CA GLU A 331 -6.53 -3.18 -18.73
C GLU A 331 -7.74 -2.43 -19.34
N GLN A 332 -8.12 -1.31 -18.74
CA GLN A 332 -9.24 -0.49 -19.20
C GLN A 332 -8.95 0.18 -20.55
N LEU A 333 -7.74 0.71 -20.74
CA LEU A 333 -7.30 1.28 -22.02
C LEU A 333 -7.30 0.25 -23.15
N LEU A 334 -6.91 -1.00 -22.85
CA LEU A 334 -6.87 -2.09 -23.82
C LEU A 334 -8.26 -2.67 -24.14
N ARG A 335 -9.25 -2.48 -23.26
CA ARG A 335 -10.65 -2.89 -23.51
C ARG A 335 -11.39 -1.93 -24.44
N GLY A 336 -11.01 -0.65 -24.43
CA GLY A 336 -11.64 0.40 -25.23
C GLY A 336 -12.91 0.94 -24.60
#